data_AF-G2DXL7-F1
#
_entry.id   AF-G2DXL7-F1
#
_cell.length_a   1.000
_cell.length_b   1.000
_cell.length_c   1.000
_cell.angle_alpha   90.00
_cell.angle_beta   90.00
_cell.angle_gamma   90.00
#
_symmetry.space_group_name_H-M   'P 1'
#
loop_
_entity.id
_entity.type
_entity.pdbx_description
1 polymer ?
#
loop_
_entity_poly.entity_id
_entity_poly.type
_entity_poly.pdbx_seq_one_letter_code
_entity_poly.pdbx_strand_id
1 'polypeptide(L)'
;MPTLNSPRIRVTATATLLCLLLLGCAAPTPDETKGGSGTAPLWAGRPIGAPPSPNPRLRQRIIDRALGEWNYFGRQTIVFQGDDESMPHVGYWEDDDGSHSRRVNSYWRAAGEPNLNGMDCQKPWSAAFMSWVMQSAGVPESQFSRSIAHWVYLARIVDAASLPGRYFVPRRLKDYSPRPGDLVCASRNPSRVFSADVYVTSRMLYSLSAHCDLVVSKQGRTLETIGGNVRNSVSKSRWELDPRGLVKPNKRRPWFLIMENRL
;
A
#
# COMPACT_ATOMS: atom_id res chain seq x y z
N MET A 1 -91.14 16.52 15.06
CA MET A 1 -90.14 17.32 15.79
C MET A 1 -89.72 16.54 17.04
N PRO A 2 -88.43 16.47 17.43
CA PRO A 2 -87.20 16.75 16.71
C PRO A 2 -86.42 15.47 16.38
N THR A 3 -85.73 15.52 15.24
CA THR A 3 -84.72 14.56 14.78
C THR A 3 -83.38 14.86 15.47
N LEU A 4 -82.78 13.86 16.11
CA LEU A 4 -81.43 13.95 16.68
C LEU A 4 -80.49 12.99 15.97
N ASN A 5 -79.51 13.60 15.32
CA ASN A 5 -78.39 13.01 14.59
C ASN A 5 -77.58 12.06 15.45
N SER A 6 -77.21 10.91 14.87
CA SER A 6 -76.05 10.13 15.29
C SER A 6 -75.14 9.92 14.07
N PRO A 7 -73.86 10.29 14.13
CA PRO A 7 -72.96 10.19 12.98
C PRO A 7 -72.56 8.74 12.72
N ARG A 8 -72.68 8.33 11.45
CA ARG A 8 -72.13 7.07 10.93
C ARG A 8 -70.61 7.21 10.81
N ILE A 9 -69.86 6.50 11.66
CA ILE A 9 -68.43 6.31 11.48
C ILE A 9 -68.23 5.34 10.31
N ARG A 10 -67.76 5.86 9.18
CA ARG A 10 -67.31 5.06 8.04
C ARG A 10 -65.89 4.58 8.34
N VAL A 11 -65.72 3.27 8.58
CA VAL A 11 -64.40 2.63 8.60
C VAL A 11 -63.96 2.48 7.14
N THR A 12 -63.16 3.41 6.66
CA THR A 12 -62.42 3.24 5.40
C THR A 12 -61.25 2.29 5.66
N ALA A 13 -61.38 1.06 5.15
CA ALA A 13 -60.27 0.11 5.08
C ALA A 13 -59.23 0.66 4.09
N THR A 14 -58.15 1.24 4.62
CA THR A 14 -56.95 1.55 3.84
C THR A 14 -56.27 0.23 3.49
N ALA A 15 -56.42 -0.19 2.24
CA ALA A 15 -55.64 -1.28 1.65
C ALA A 15 -54.18 -0.81 1.52
N THR A 16 -53.32 -1.26 2.43
CA THR A 16 -51.88 -1.06 2.33
C THR A 16 -51.35 -1.93 1.19
N LEU A 17 -51.09 -1.31 0.03
CA LEU A 17 -50.43 -1.96 -1.09
C LEU A 17 -48.97 -2.24 -0.68
N LEU A 18 -48.68 -3.49 -0.34
CA LEU A 18 -47.34 -3.95 -0.01
C LEU A 18 -46.55 -4.11 -1.32
N CYS A 19 -45.89 -3.05 -1.78
CA CYS A 19 -44.93 -3.12 -2.88
C CYS A 19 -43.70 -3.94 -2.42
N LEU A 20 -43.71 -5.25 -2.71
CA LEU A 20 -42.53 -6.09 -2.68
C LEU A 20 -41.56 -5.65 -3.79
N LEU A 21 -40.66 -4.73 -3.45
CA LEU A 21 -39.46 -4.47 -4.23
C LEU A 21 -38.49 -5.64 -4.02
N LEU A 22 -38.48 -6.57 -4.97
CA LEU A 22 -37.43 -7.57 -5.11
C LEU A 22 -36.12 -6.83 -5.43
N LEU A 23 -35.36 -6.51 -4.39
CA LEU A 23 -33.96 -6.08 -4.49
C LEU A 23 -33.16 -7.27 -5.03
N GLY A 24 -32.99 -7.32 -6.35
CA GLY A 24 -32.01 -8.18 -6.99
C GLY A 24 -30.62 -7.80 -6.49
N CYS A 25 -29.99 -8.69 -5.74
CA CYS A 25 -28.57 -8.61 -5.45
C CYS A 25 -27.79 -8.78 -6.75
N ALA A 26 -27.55 -7.68 -7.47
CA ALA A 26 -26.55 -7.64 -8.52
C ALA A 26 -25.18 -7.72 -7.85
N ALA A 27 -24.63 -8.93 -7.77
CA ALA A 27 -23.23 -9.13 -7.43
C ALA A 27 -22.38 -8.37 -8.45
N PRO A 28 -21.34 -7.61 -8.04
CA PRO A 28 -20.41 -7.02 -8.99
C PRO A 28 -19.76 -8.15 -9.79
N THR A 29 -19.93 -8.11 -11.11
CA THR A 29 -19.22 -8.99 -12.04
C THR A 29 -17.72 -8.86 -11.80
N PRO A 30 -16.96 -9.98 -11.73
CA PRO A 30 -15.51 -9.91 -11.74
C PRO A 30 -15.09 -9.09 -12.95
N ASP A 31 -14.22 -8.11 -12.74
CA ASP A 31 -13.62 -7.32 -13.81
C ASP A 31 -12.88 -8.29 -14.72
N GLU A 32 -13.55 -8.64 -15.83
CA GLU A 32 -13.06 -9.53 -16.86
C GLU A 32 -11.85 -8.81 -17.49
N THR A 33 -10.65 -9.15 -17.01
CA THR A 33 -9.42 -8.78 -17.71
C THR A 33 -9.50 -9.41 -19.09
N LYS A 34 -9.94 -8.61 -20.06
CA LYS A 34 -9.95 -8.92 -21.48
C LYS A 34 -8.58 -9.48 -21.85
N GLY A 35 -8.58 -10.71 -22.38
CA GLY A 35 -7.43 -11.35 -22.98
C GLY A 35 -6.84 -10.46 -24.08
N GLY A 36 -5.72 -9.81 -23.76
CA GLY A 36 -4.81 -9.24 -24.75
C GLY A 36 -3.90 -10.33 -25.30
N SER A 37 -3.60 -10.28 -26.59
CA SER A 37 -2.80 -11.25 -27.31
C SER A 37 -1.45 -11.57 -26.64
N GLY A 38 -1.32 -12.81 -26.15
CA GLY A 38 -0.17 -13.72 -26.21
C GLY A 38 1.28 -13.24 -26.01
N THR A 39 1.55 -12.04 -25.47
CA THR A 39 2.92 -11.57 -25.20
C THR A 39 3.08 -11.26 -23.72
N ALA A 40 4.08 -11.89 -23.08
CA ALA A 40 4.39 -11.63 -21.68
C ALA A 40 4.73 -10.14 -21.48
N PRO A 41 4.26 -9.49 -20.39
CA PRO A 41 4.58 -8.10 -20.14
C PRO A 41 6.10 -7.91 -20.06
N LEU A 42 6.61 -6.80 -20.60
CA LEU A 42 8.05 -6.53 -20.67
C LEU A 42 8.50 -5.51 -19.61
N TRP A 43 9.70 -5.71 -19.09
CA TRP A 43 10.45 -4.73 -18.30
C TRP A 43 11.81 -4.50 -18.95
N ALA A 44 12.07 -3.27 -19.42
CA ALA A 44 13.30 -2.93 -20.16
C ALA A 44 13.60 -3.90 -21.32
N GLY A 45 12.57 -4.32 -22.08
CA GLY A 45 12.70 -5.27 -23.19
C GLY A 45 12.85 -6.74 -22.78
N ARG A 46 12.87 -7.06 -21.48
CA ARG A 46 12.90 -8.44 -20.97
C ARG A 46 11.51 -8.89 -20.53
N PRO A 47 11.11 -10.15 -20.76
CA PRO A 47 9.83 -10.65 -20.27
C PRO A 47 9.80 -10.67 -18.75
N ILE A 48 8.65 -10.32 -18.18
CA ILE A 48 8.29 -10.61 -16.79
C ILE A 48 7.86 -12.08 -16.73
N GLY A 49 8.45 -12.85 -15.82
CA GLY A 49 8.15 -14.28 -15.68
C GLY A 49 6.71 -14.52 -15.24
N ALA A 50 6.19 -15.74 -15.43
CA ALA A 50 4.84 -16.08 -15.02
C ALA A 50 4.58 -15.79 -13.52
N PRO A 51 3.38 -15.34 -13.12
CA PRO A 51 3.05 -15.10 -11.72
C PRO A 51 3.08 -16.41 -10.91
N PRO A 52 3.28 -16.34 -9.58
CA PRO A 52 3.08 -17.49 -8.71
C PRO A 52 1.59 -17.89 -8.66
N SER A 53 1.28 -19.05 -8.07
CA SER A 53 -0.10 -19.35 -7.70
C SER A 53 -0.63 -18.30 -6.73
N PRO A 54 -1.88 -17.82 -6.89
CA PRO A 54 -2.47 -16.86 -5.98
C PRO A 54 -2.45 -17.34 -4.52
N ASN A 55 -2.07 -16.44 -3.62
CA ASN A 55 -2.06 -16.59 -2.18
C ASN A 55 -2.61 -15.30 -1.52
N PRO A 56 -3.92 -15.04 -1.61
CA PRO A 56 -4.54 -13.86 -1.02
C PRO A 56 -4.37 -13.79 0.50
N ARG A 57 -4.23 -14.94 1.18
CA ARG A 57 -3.95 -15.00 2.62
C ARG A 57 -2.58 -14.43 2.96
N LEU A 58 -1.54 -14.75 2.18
CA LEU A 58 -0.21 -14.17 2.40
C LEU A 58 -0.20 -12.68 2.05
N ARG A 59 -0.85 -12.27 0.95
CA ARG A 59 -1.04 -10.84 0.61
C ARG A 59 -1.68 -10.09 1.78
N GLN A 60 -2.77 -10.63 2.35
CA GLN A 60 -3.47 -10.01 3.47
C GLN A 60 -2.59 -9.94 4.72
N ARG A 61 -1.84 -11.01 5.04
CA ARG A 61 -0.89 -10.98 6.18
C ARG A 61 0.16 -9.89 6.06
N ILE A 62 0.69 -9.62 4.85
CA ILE A 62 1.64 -8.51 4.63
C ILE A 62 1.00 -7.18 5.03
N ILE A 63 -0.25 -6.94 4.58
CA ILE A 63 -1.02 -5.74 4.90
C ILE A 63 -1.33 -5.65 6.40
N ASP A 64 -1.80 -6.74 6.99
CA ASP A 64 -2.16 -6.80 8.42
C ASP A 64 -0.96 -6.53 9.33
N ARG A 65 0.25 -6.98 8.96
CA ARG A 65 1.47 -6.67 9.72
C ARG A 65 1.78 -5.18 9.72
N ALA A 66 1.66 -4.50 8.58
CA ALA A 66 1.87 -3.05 8.53
C ALA A 66 0.77 -2.29 9.29
N LEU A 67 -0.50 -2.70 9.17
CA LEU A 67 -1.61 -2.12 9.92
C LEU A 67 -1.45 -2.29 11.44
N GLY A 68 -0.97 -3.46 11.87
CA GLY A 68 -0.65 -3.74 13.27
C GLY A 68 0.37 -2.76 13.84
N GLU A 69 1.45 -2.50 13.11
CA GLU A 69 2.46 -1.54 13.55
C GLU A 69 1.96 -0.09 13.51
N TRP A 70 1.18 0.28 12.51
CA TRP A 70 0.54 1.60 12.51
C TRP A 70 -0.39 1.80 13.71
N ASN A 71 -1.13 0.75 14.11
CA ASN A 71 -1.93 0.80 15.34
C ASN A 71 -1.07 0.88 16.60
N TYR A 72 0.04 0.13 16.67
CA TYR A 72 0.97 0.17 17.79
C TYR A 72 1.58 1.57 17.97
N PHE A 73 1.99 2.23 16.88
CA PHE A 73 2.53 3.58 16.86
C PHE A 73 1.45 4.67 16.97
N GLY A 74 0.30 4.37 17.56
CA GLY A 74 -0.72 5.37 17.89
C GLY A 74 -1.44 5.96 16.67
N ARG A 75 -1.48 5.24 15.54
CA ARG A 75 -2.26 5.58 14.34
C ARG A 75 -1.86 6.90 13.66
N GLN A 76 -0.58 7.27 13.70
CA GLN A 76 -0.06 8.48 13.03
C GLN A 76 -0.54 8.56 11.57
N THR A 77 -1.15 9.69 11.20
CA THR A 77 -1.75 9.88 9.88
C THR A 77 -1.17 11.11 9.22
N ILE A 78 -0.66 10.94 8.00
CA ILE A 78 -0.14 11.99 7.13
C ILE A 78 -1.06 12.13 5.92
N VAL A 79 -1.32 13.35 5.48
CA VAL A 79 -2.10 13.63 4.28
C VAL A 79 -1.27 14.48 3.34
N PHE A 80 -1.11 13.99 2.10
CA PHE A 80 -0.45 14.70 1.02
C PHE A 80 -1.48 15.19 0.00
N GLN A 81 -1.49 16.50 -0.24
CA GLN A 81 -2.32 17.15 -1.26
C GLN A 81 -1.40 17.98 -2.17
N GLY A 82 -1.10 17.47 -3.36
CA GLY A 82 -0.07 18.08 -4.21
C GLY A 82 1.30 18.05 -3.52
N ASP A 83 1.91 19.22 -3.33
CA ASP A 83 3.18 19.40 -2.60
C ASP A 83 2.98 19.64 -1.09
N ASP A 84 1.73 19.84 -0.65
CA ASP A 84 1.40 20.10 0.74
C ASP A 84 1.35 18.80 1.54
N GLU A 85 1.84 18.89 2.77
CA GLU A 85 1.86 17.80 3.74
C GLU A 85 1.24 18.31 5.04
N SER A 86 0.31 17.54 5.57
CA SER A 86 -0.27 17.77 6.90
C SER A 86 -0.25 16.49 7.71
N MET A 87 -0.22 16.62 9.04
CA MET A 87 -0.27 15.50 9.98
C MET A 87 -1.48 15.68 10.90
N PRO A 88 -2.70 15.35 10.42
CA PRO A 88 -3.92 15.55 11.20
C PRO A 88 -4.00 14.70 12.47
N HIS A 89 -3.19 13.65 12.58
CA HIS A 89 -3.11 12.82 13.78
C HIS A 89 -1.65 12.45 14.06
N VAL A 90 -1.13 12.88 15.20
CA VAL A 90 0.22 12.55 15.69
C VAL A 90 0.13 11.26 16.52
N GLY A 91 0.96 10.29 16.17
CA GLY A 91 1.07 9.04 16.94
C GLY A 91 2.30 9.08 17.84
N TYR A 92 2.81 7.89 18.18
CA TYR A 92 4.05 7.77 18.94
C TYR A 92 5.26 7.81 18.00
N TRP A 93 6.36 8.38 18.46
CA TRP A 93 7.63 8.39 17.75
C TRP A 93 8.58 7.31 18.28
N GLU A 94 9.63 7.03 17.50
CA GLU A 94 10.61 5.99 17.78
C GLU A 94 11.39 6.18 19.09
N ASP A 95 11.46 7.41 19.58
CA ASP A 95 12.20 7.85 20.77
C ASP A 95 11.29 8.34 21.91
N ASP A 96 9.97 8.27 21.77
CA ASP A 96 9.02 8.68 22.82
C ASP A 96 9.23 7.89 24.12
N ASP A 97 9.55 6.59 24.01
CA ASP A 97 9.85 5.74 25.15
C ASP A 97 10.73 4.52 24.81
N GLY A 98 11.10 3.79 25.86
CA GLY A 98 11.87 2.54 25.73
C GLY A 98 11.13 1.44 24.97
N SER A 99 9.80 1.43 24.92
CA SER A 99 9.01 0.41 24.24
C SER A 99 9.02 0.60 22.71
N HIS A 100 8.87 1.83 22.22
CA HIS A 100 8.89 2.18 20.80
C HIS A 100 10.29 2.03 20.22
N SER A 101 11.32 2.48 20.93
CA SER A 101 12.72 2.29 20.52
C SER A 101 13.11 0.80 20.47
N ARG A 102 12.66 -0.03 21.44
CA ARG A 102 12.79 -1.49 21.38
C ARG A 102 11.97 -2.12 20.26
N ARG A 103 10.82 -1.54 19.91
CA ARG A 103 10.03 -1.99 18.77
C ARG A 103 10.77 -1.75 17.46
N VAL A 104 11.37 -0.57 17.27
CA VAL A 104 12.24 -0.26 16.12
C VAL A 104 13.44 -1.21 16.05
N ASN A 105 14.02 -1.56 17.20
CA ASN A 105 15.09 -2.58 17.28
C ASN A 105 14.63 -3.98 16.79
N SER A 106 13.35 -4.33 16.91
CA SER A 106 12.82 -5.56 16.30
C SER A 106 12.84 -5.51 14.77
N TYR A 107 12.66 -4.31 14.19
CA TYR A 107 12.79 -4.12 12.74
C TYR A 107 14.24 -4.27 12.29
N TRP A 108 15.16 -3.66 13.03
CA TRP A 108 16.60 -3.78 12.74
C TRP A 108 17.08 -5.23 12.80
N ARG A 109 16.64 -6.01 13.80
CA ARG A 109 16.93 -7.46 13.88
C ARG A 109 16.47 -8.24 12.64
N ALA A 110 15.28 -7.92 12.11
CA ALA A 110 14.78 -8.57 10.90
C ALA A 110 15.66 -8.32 9.67
N ALA A 111 16.41 -7.22 9.68
CA ALA A 111 17.36 -6.82 8.65
C ALA A 111 18.83 -7.13 8.98
N GLY A 112 19.10 -7.85 10.09
CA GLY A 112 20.43 -8.30 10.47
C GLY A 112 21.23 -7.37 11.40
N GLU A 113 20.60 -6.32 11.95
CA GLU A 113 21.28 -5.32 12.79
C GLU A 113 20.77 -5.32 14.25
N PRO A 114 21.14 -6.30 15.09
CA PRO A 114 20.56 -6.44 16.43
C PRO A 114 20.92 -5.33 17.42
N ASN A 115 21.97 -4.55 17.12
CA ASN A 115 22.50 -3.51 18.00
C ASN A 115 21.90 -2.12 17.73
N LEU A 116 21.12 -1.95 16.66
CA LEU A 116 20.48 -0.68 16.32
C LEU A 116 19.08 -0.59 16.94
N ASN A 117 18.68 0.60 17.39
CA ASN A 117 17.33 0.89 17.89
C ASN A 117 16.81 2.20 17.28
N GLY A 118 15.71 2.73 17.82
CA GLY A 118 15.13 4.02 17.38
C GLY A 118 15.54 5.24 18.21
N MET A 119 16.27 5.05 19.32
CA MET A 119 16.47 6.10 20.34
C MET A 119 17.35 7.26 19.85
N ASP A 120 18.29 7.01 18.94
CA ASP A 120 19.23 8.03 18.49
C ASP A 120 18.70 8.90 17.33
N CYS A 121 17.59 8.49 16.69
CA CYS A 121 17.00 9.13 15.51
C CYS A 121 17.98 9.38 14.35
N GLN A 122 19.13 8.69 14.30
CA GLN A 122 20.19 8.94 13.30
C GLN A 122 20.06 8.08 12.05
N LYS A 123 19.50 6.88 12.17
CA LYS A 123 19.46 5.89 11.10
C LYS A 123 18.03 5.68 10.60
N PRO A 124 17.75 5.94 9.32
CA PRO A 124 16.41 5.72 8.79
C PRO A 124 16.09 4.22 8.71
N TRP A 125 15.09 3.78 9.46
CA TRP A 125 14.71 2.36 9.60
C TRP A 125 13.60 1.90 8.65
N SER A 126 13.18 2.73 7.70
CA SER A 126 12.10 2.40 6.74
C SER A 126 12.30 1.07 5.99
N ALA A 127 13.54 0.74 5.60
CA ALA A 127 13.85 -0.52 4.92
C ALA A 127 13.88 -1.73 5.88
N ALA A 128 14.35 -1.51 7.11
CA ALA A 128 14.32 -2.52 8.17
C ALA A 128 12.86 -2.85 8.55
N PHE A 129 11.99 -1.83 8.61
CA PHE A 129 10.55 -2.02 8.81
C PHE A 129 9.91 -2.86 7.70
N MET A 130 10.17 -2.55 6.43
CA MET A 130 9.67 -3.38 5.32
C MET A 130 10.22 -4.82 5.40
N SER A 131 11.50 -4.99 5.76
CA SER A 131 12.08 -6.32 5.97
C SER A 131 11.38 -7.10 7.08
N TRP A 132 11.02 -6.43 8.18
CA TRP A 132 10.24 -7.02 9.26
C TRP A 132 8.80 -7.34 8.86
N VAL A 133 8.12 -6.48 8.11
CA VAL A 133 6.76 -6.73 7.59
C VAL A 133 6.77 -8.00 6.74
N MET A 134 7.72 -8.12 5.82
CA MET A 134 7.85 -9.30 4.94
C MET A 134 8.18 -10.56 5.75
N GLN A 135 9.16 -10.49 6.67
CA GLN A 135 9.51 -11.62 7.54
C GLN A 135 8.32 -12.08 8.38
N SER A 136 7.64 -11.15 9.06
CA SER A 136 6.56 -11.45 10.00
C SER A 136 5.26 -11.91 9.32
N ALA A 137 5.09 -11.62 8.03
CA ALA A 137 4.01 -12.17 7.21
C ALA A 137 4.29 -13.59 6.68
N GLY A 138 5.55 -14.03 6.75
CA GLY A 138 6.02 -15.33 6.24
C GLY A 138 6.47 -15.28 4.78
N VAL A 139 6.90 -14.13 4.27
CA VAL A 139 7.50 -14.03 2.92
C VAL A 139 8.91 -14.64 2.96
N PRO A 140 9.24 -15.62 2.10
CA PRO A 140 10.57 -16.22 2.07
C PRO A 140 11.66 -15.21 1.64
N GLU A 141 12.88 -15.36 2.16
CA GLU A 141 14.06 -14.58 1.75
C GLU A 141 14.36 -14.65 0.25
N SER A 142 14.07 -15.80 -0.36
CA SER A 142 14.19 -15.98 -1.80
C SER A 142 13.25 -15.06 -2.57
N GLN A 143 12.12 -14.65 -1.99
CA GLN A 143 11.12 -13.77 -2.59
C GLN A 143 11.36 -12.29 -2.25
N PHE A 144 11.84 -12.00 -1.04
CA PHE A 144 12.16 -10.65 -0.58
C PHE A 144 13.43 -10.65 0.27
N SER A 145 14.54 -10.18 -0.28
CA SER A 145 15.84 -10.22 0.39
C SER A 145 15.98 -9.11 1.43
N ARG A 146 15.79 -9.44 2.69
CA ARG A 146 15.76 -8.47 3.81
C ARG A 146 17.06 -7.67 3.87
N SER A 147 16.94 -6.37 4.15
CA SER A 147 18.08 -5.45 4.18
C SER A 147 17.74 -4.14 4.88
N ILE A 148 18.78 -3.49 5.41
CA ILE A 148 18.73 -2.13 5.96
C ILE A 148 18.55 -1.04 4.90
N ALA A 149 18.62 -1.38 3.61
CA ALA A 149 18.51 -0.42 2.52
C ALA A 149 17.50 -0.87 1.46
N HIS A 150 16.58 0.03 1.11
CA HIS A 150 15.54 -0.21 0.09
C HIS A 150 16.13 -0.71 -1.22
N TRP A 151 17.20 -0.06 -1.71
CA TRP A 151 17.77 -0.39 -3.01
C TRP A 151 18.21 -1.85 -3.16
N VAL A 152 18.56 -2.53 -2.07
CA VAL A 152 19.10 -3.90 -2.11
C VAL A 152 18.03 -4.89 -2.57
N TYR A 153 16.86 -4.93 -1.93
CA TYR A 153 15.78 -5.81 -2.39
C TYR A 153 15.14 -5.31 -3.68
N LEU A 154 15.08 -3.99 -3.91
CA LEU A 154 14.54 -3.48 -5.17
C LEU A 154 15.39 -3.94 -6.36
N ALA A 155 16.72 -3.85 -6.26
CA ALA A 155 17.63 -4.30 -7.31
C ALA A 155 17.50 -5.80 -7.56
N ARG A 156 17.45 -6.62 -6.50
CA ARG A 156 17.27 -8.07 -6.60
C ARG A 156 15.92 -8.45 -7.23
N ILE A 157 14.84 -7.75 -6.88
CA ILE A 157 13.52 -7.96 -7.48
C ILE A 157 13.54 -7.61 -8.97
N VAL A 158 14.16 -6.48 -9.35
CA VAL A 158 14.31 -6.08 -10.76
C VAL A 158 15.11 -7.11 -11.55
N ASP A 159 16.25 -7.58 -11.03
CA ASP A 159 17.10 -8.56 -11.72
C ASP A 159 16.41 -9.93 -11.86
N ALA A 160 15.61 -10.32 -10.86
CA ALA A 160 14.88 -11.59 -10.85
C ALA A 160 13.52 -11.53 -11.59
N ALA A 161 13.11 -10.38 -12.13
CA ALA A 161 11.73 -10.16 -12.62
C ALA A 161 11.34 -11.08 -13.79
N SER A 162 12.31 -11.59 -14.55
CA SER A 162 12.08 -12.55 -15.64
C SER A 162 11.88 -13.99 -15.18
N LEU A 163 12.20 -14.31 -13.91
CA LEU A 163 12.01 -15.63 -13.35
C LEU A 163 10.52 -15.90 -13.07
N PRO A 164 10.04 -17.14 -13.24
CA PRO A 164 8.68 -17.49 -12.86
C PRO A 164 8.50 -17.48 -11.33
N GLY A 165 7.27 -17.27 -10.88
CA GLY A 165 6.90 -17.42 -9.46
C GLY A 165 7.39 -16.30 -8.53
N ARG A 166 7.89 -15.18 -9.07
CA ARG A 166 8.27 -14.00 -8.25
C ARG A 166 7.05 -13.33 -7.64
N TYR A 167 7.07 -13.11 -6.33
CA TYR A 167 5.96 -12.46 -5.62
C TYR A 167 5.85 -10.99 -5.96
N PHE A 168 6.99 -10.33 -6.22
CA PHE A 168 7.06 -8.93 -6.62
C PHE A 168 7.68 -8.77 -7.99
N VAL A 169 7.17 -7.84 -8.78
CA VAL A 169 7.76 -7.42 -10.07
C VAL A 169 7.70 -5.90 -10.22
N PRO A 170 8.64 -5.29 -10.95
CA PRO A 170 8.66 -3.85 -11.13
C PRO A 170 7.54 -3.39 -12.09
N ARG A 171 6.97 -2.24 -11.78
CA ARG A 171 5.98 -1.51 -12.57
C ARG A 171 6.37 -0.03 -12.63
N ARG A 172 6.15 0.56 -13.79
CA ARG A 172 6.33 1.98 -14.05
C ARG A 172 5.10 2.74 -13.53
N LEU A 173 5.29 4.02 -13.21
CA LEU A 173 4.21 4.84 -12.66
C LEU A 173 3.16 5.23 -13.70
N LYS A 174 3.55 5.35 -14.98
CA LYS A 174 2.68 5.86 -16.05
C LYS A 174 1.61 4.87 -16.54
N ASP A 175 1.75 3.60 -16.19
CA ASP A 175 1.03 2.47 -16.81
C ASP A 175 0.57 1.42 -15.80
N TYR A 176 0.76 1.67 -14.50
CA TYR A 176 0.25 0.80 -13.45
C TYR A 176 -0.36 1.58 -12.29
N SER A 177 -1.60 1.25 -11.97
CA SER A 177 -2.30 1.79 -10.81
C SER A 177 -2.07 0.86 -9.60
N PRO A 178 -1.43 1.33 -8.51
CA PRO A 178 -1.12 0.48 -7.37
C PRO A 178 -2.36 -0.12 -6.71
N ARG A 179 -2.19 -1.30 -6.12
CA ARG A 179 -3.20 -2.08 -5.40
C ARG A 179 -2.73 -2.43 -3.99
N PRO A 180 -3.64 -2.71 -3.05
CA PRO A 180 -3.27 -3.20 -1.72
C PRO A 180 -2.31 -4.40 -1.80
N GLY A 181 -1.21 -4.30 -1.06
CA GLY A 181 -0.12 -5.26 -1.04
C GLY A 181 1.10 -4.86 -1.88
N ASP A 182 0.99 -3.87 -2.77
CA ASP A 182 2.13 -3.35 -3.55
C ASP A 182 3.04 -2.46 -2.71
N LEU A 183 4.29 -2.30 -3.15
CA LEU A 183 5.18 -1.25 -2.62
C LEU A 183 5.24 -0.07 -3.60
N VAL A 184 5.13 1.14 -3.10
CA VAL A 184 5.42 2.38 -3.85
C VAL A 184 6.72 2.97 -3.34
N CYS A 185 7.64 3.32 -4.24
CA CYS A 185 9.01 3.71 -3.88
C CYS A 185 9.38 5.08 -4.45
N ALA A 186 9.92 5.95 -3.60
CA ALA A 186 10.38 7.29 -3.90
C ALA A 186 11.89 7.43 -3.69
N SER A 187 12.51 8.28 -4.51
CA SER A 187 13.88 8.71 -4.28
C SER A 187 13.89 9.70 -3.11
N ARG A 188 14.89 9.62 -2.24
CA ARG A 188 15.19 10.68 -1.26
C ARG A 188 16.33 11.57 -1.73
N ASN A 189 16.90 11.28 -2.90
CA ASN A 189 17.99 12.07 -3.46
C ASN A 189 17.43 13.09 -4.46
N PRO A 190 17.44 14.40 -4.15
CA PRO A 190 16.91 15.44 -5.03
C PRO A 190 17.67 15.53 -6.37
N SER A 191 18.92 15.06 -6.43
CA SER A 191 19.73 15.01 -7.66
C SER A 191 19.48 13.76 -8.51
N ARG A 192 18.69 12.79 -8.02
CA ARG A 192 18.31 11.58 -8.76
C ARG A 192 16.80 11.45 -8.83
N VAL A 193 16.21 12.29 -9.67
CA VAL A 193 14.79 12.23 -10.04
C VAL A 193 14.64 11.33 -11.27
N PHE A 194 13.70 10.41 -11.19
CA PHE A 194 13.37 9.50 -12.28
C PHE A 194 12.09 9.97 -12.95
N SER A 195 12.04 9.84 -14.29
CA SER A 195 10.78 10.02 -15.03
C SER A 195 9.80 8.90 -14.69
N ALA A 196 8.49 9.20 -14.72
CA ALA A 196 7.43 8.21 -14.55
C ALA A 196 7.43 7.09 -15.62
N ASP A 197 8.13 7.31 -16.74
CA ASP A 197 8.29 6.36 -17.86
C ASP A 197 9.54 5.47 -17.76
N VAL A 198 10.38 5.67 -16.75
CA VAL A 198 11.68 5.01 -16.73
C VAL A 198 11.55 3.51 -16.44
N TYR A 199 12.27 2.69 -17.20
CA TYR A 199 12.54 1.32 -16.78
C TYR A 199 13.77 1.31 -15.87
N VAL A 200 13.53 1.25 -14.57
CA VAL A 200 14.59 1.20 -13.56
C VAL A 200 15.38 -0.11 -13.70
N THR A 201 16.70 0.01 -13.71
CA THR A 201 17.63 -1.14 -13.66
C THR A 201 18.22 -1.28 -12.25
N SER A 202 18.72 -2.46 -11.89
CA SER A 202 19.47 -2.69 -10.65
C SER A 202 20.66 -1.76 -10.51
N ARG A 203 21.37 -1.46 -11.61
CA ARG A 203 22.47 -0.48 -11.63
C ARG A 203 22.03 0.93 -11.24
N MET A 204 20.85 1.37 -11.67
CA MET A 204 20.30 2.68 -11.31
C MET A 204 19.91 2.76 -9.83
N LEU A 205 19.53 1.62 -9.24
CA LEU A 205 19.18 1.50 -7.83
C LEU A 205 20.41 1.45 -6.93
N TYR A 206 21.58 1.02 -7.42
CA TYR A 206 22.76 0.82 -6.59
C TYR A 206 23.09 2.05 -5.72
N SER A 207 23.12 1.84 -4.40
CA SER A 207 23.32 2.88 -3.37
C SER A 207 22.33 4.05 -3.42
N LEU A 208 21.18 3.88 -4.07
CA LEU A 208 20.12 4.89 -4.09
C LEU A 208 19.54 5.03 -2.68
N SER A 209 19.55 6.26 -2.16
CA SER A 209 18.75 6.61 -0.99
C SER A 209 17.28 6.63 -1.40
N ALA A 210 16.60 5.52 -1.19
CA ALA A 210 15.18 5.36 -1.50
C ALA A 210 14.34 5.20 -0.22
N HIS A 211 13.04 5.34 -0.37
CA HIS A 211 12.03 5.08 0.65
C HIS A 211 10.84 4.41 -0.02
N CYS A 212 10.33 3.33 0.56
CA CYS A 212 9.13 2.66 0.06
C CYS A 212 8.10 2.52 1.17
N ASP A 213 6.83 2.64 0.78
CA ASP A 213 5.67 2.37 1.63
C ASP A 213 4.88 1.19 1.05
N LEU A 214 4.19 0.47 1.92
CA LEU A 214 3.24 -0.57 1.53
C LEU A 214 1.87 0.05 1.27
N VAL A 215 1.27 -0.21 0.10
CA VAL A 215 -0.12 0.15 -0.18
C VAL A 215 -1.05 -0.75 0.65
N VAL A 216 -1.90 -0.13 1.47
CA VAL A 216 -2.84 -0.86 2.35
C VAL A 216 -4.31 -0.66 1.96
N SER A 217 -4.61 0.42 1.24
CA SER A 217 -5.96 0.69 0.75
C SER A 217 -5.91 1.52 -0.52
N LYS A 218 -6.89 1.32 -1.40
CA LYS A 218 -7.19 2.18 -2.54
C LYS A 218 -8.69 2.29 -2.69
N GLN A 219 -9.23 3.50 -2.60
CA GLN A 219 -10.65 3.79 -2.75
C GLN A 219 -10.81 4.97 -3.69
N GLY A 220 -11.39 4.73 -4.88
CA GLY A 220 -11.46 5.72 -5.94
C GLY A 220 -10.06 6.28 -6.27
N ARG A 221 -9.88 7.58 -6.05
CA ARG A 221 -8.60 8.31 -6.25
C ARG A 221 -7.80 8.50 -4.97
N THR A 222 -8.17 7.87 -3.87
CA THR A 222 -7.40 7.92 -2.61
C THR A 222 -6.61 6.63 -2.45
N LEU A 223 -5.29 6.78 -2.32
CA LEU A 223 -4.37 5.70 -1.98
C LEU A 223 -3.91 5.88 -0.53
N GLU A 224 -3.97 4.83 0.28
CA GLU A 224 -3.37 4.83 1.61
C GLU A 224 -2.17 3.90 1.64
N THR A 225 -1.04 4.39 2.15
CA THR A 225 0.21 3.64 2.29
C THR A 225 0.68 3.63 3.74
N ILE A 226 1.41 2.61 4.16
CA ILE A 226 2.07 2.55 5.47
C ILE A 226 3.58 2.42 5.27
N GLY A 227 4.31 3.33 5.89
CA GLY A 227 5.77 3.40 5.86
C GLY A 227 6.34 3.50 7.27
N GLY A 228 7.50 2.88 7.47
CA GLY A 228 8.31 3.05 8.68
C GLY A 228 9.21 4.27 8.56
N ASN A 229 9.52 4.91 9.69
CA ASN A 229 10.31 6.15 9.77
C ASN A 229 9.73 7.27 8.89
N VAL A 230 8.41 7.32 8.74
CA VAL A 230 7.72 8.48 8.17
C VAL A 230 7.38 9.38 9.34
N ARG A 231 8.07 10.53 9.45
CA ARG A 231 7.99 11.42 10.61
C ARG A 231 8.26 10.67 11.92
N ASN A 232 9.41 9.97 11.97
CA ASN A 232 9.91 9.22 13.13
C ASN A 232 8.94 8.16 13.70
N SER A 233 7.95 7.73 12.92
CA SER A 233 6.91 6.79 13.33
C SER A 233 6.61 5.75 12.25
N VAL A 234 5.74 4.80 12.56
CA VAL A 234 5.00 4.02 11.54
C VAL A 234 3.74 4.80 11.19
N SER A 235 3.77 5.48 10.06
CA SER A 235 2.68 6.36 9.64
C SER A 235 1.87 5.77 8.51
N LYS A 236 0.56 6.04 8.52
CA LYS A 236 -0.27 5.89 7.34
C LYS A 236 -0.34 7.22 6.57
N SER A 237 0.03 7.20 5.31
CA SER A 237 0.01 8.36 4.42
C SER A 237 -1.15 8.25 3.42
N ARG A 238 -1.91 9.33 3.25
CA ARG A 238 -2.97 9.45 2.24
C ARG A 238 -2.48 10.25 1.05
N TRP A 239 -2.72 9.70 -0.14
CA TRP A 239 -2.32 10.28 -1.41
C TRP A 239 -3.51 10.40 -2.35
N GLU A 240 -3.54 11.47 -3.13
CA GLU A 240 -4.48 11.61 -4.24
C GLU A 240 -3.83 11.10 -5.55
N LEU A 241 -4.46 10.12 -6.19
CA LEU A 241 -4.11 9.59 -7.50
C LEU A 241 -4.59 10.53 -8.62
N ASP A 242 -4.00 10.42 -9.80
CA ASP A 242 -4.50 11.10 -11.01
C ASP A 242 -5.88 10.51 -11.44
N PRO A 243 -6.58 11.13 -12.41
CA PRO A 243 -7.85 10.60 -12.91
C PRO A 243 -7.80 9.18 -13.50
N ARG A 244 -6.61 8.69 -13.87
CA ARG A 244 -6.37 7.32 -14.34
C ARG A 244 -6.01 6.36 -13.20
N GLY A 245 -5.97 6.83 -11.96
CA GLY A 245 -5.59 6.05 -10.78
C GLY A 245 -4.09 5.88 -10.62
N LEU A 246 -3.25 6.68 -11.28
CA LEU A 246 -1.80 6.59 -11.19
C LEU A 246 -1.27 7.49 -10.07
N VAL A 247 -0.16 7.07 -9.45
CA VAL A 247 0.51 7.88 -8.42
C VAL A 247 1.16 9.10 -9.07
N LYS A 248 1.00 10.26 -8.43
CA LYS A 248 1.62 11.52 -8.84
C LYS A 248 2.91 11.72 -8.04
N PRO A 249 4.10 11.76 -8.66
CA PRO A 249 5.31 12.23 -7.98
C PRO A 249 5.10 13.66 -7.48
N ASN A 250 5.54 13.95 -6.26
CA ASN A 250 5.58 15.32 -5.73
C ASN A 250 6.96 15.62 -5.14
N LYS A 251 7.21 16.86 -4.72
CA LYS A 251 8.54 17.26 -4.20
C LYS A 251 8.97 16.45 -2.97
N ARG A 252 8.02 16.01 -2.14
CA ARG A 252 8.27 15.29 -0.87
C ARG A 252 8.43 13.78 -1.05
N ARG A 253 7.83 13.24 -2.10
CA ARG A 253 7.89 11.85 -2.55
C ARG A 253 7.97 11.85 -4.08
N PRO A 254 9.18 11.99 -4.64
CA PRO A 254 9.41 11.77 -6.06
C PRO A 254 9.36 10.26 -6.31
N TRP A 255 8.13 9.73 -6.37
CA TRP A 255 7.84 8.35 -6.70
C TRP A 255 8.52 7.99 -8.02
N PHE A 256 9.07 6.78 -8.12
CA PHE A 256 9.73 6.33 -9.35
C PHE A 256 9.49 4.86 -9.70
N LEU A 257 9.02 4.05 -8.75
CA LEU A 257 8.90 2.60 -8.95
C LEU A 257 7.77 2.05 -8.11
N ILE A 258 7.00 1.15 -8.70
CA ILE A 258 6.03 0.31 -7.98
C ILE A 258 6.56 -1.13 -8.02
N MET A 259 6.51 -1.83 -6.90
CA MET A 259 6.67 -3.28 -6.88
C MET A 259 5.29 -3.89 -6.76
N GLU A 260 4.77 -4.39 -7.87
CA GLU A 260 3.49 -5.09 -7.89
C GLU A 260 3.62 -6.41 -7.14
N ASN A 261 2.75 -6.62 -6.17
CA ASN A 261 2.55 -7.87 -5.50
C ASN A 261 1.61 -8.76 -6.33
N ARG A 262 2.10 -9.95 -6.69
CA ARG A 262 1.43 -10.94 -7.56
C ARG A 262 0.88 -12.15 -6.81
N LEU A 263 0.80 -12.06 -5.48
CA LEU A 263 0.15 -13.05 -4.61
C LEU A 263 -1.37 -12.96 -4.69
#